data_AF-A0A930EUN9-F1
#
_entry.id   AF-A0A930EUN9-F1
#
_cell.length_a   1.000
_cell.length_b   1.000
_cell.length_c   1.000
_cell.angle_alpha   90.00
_cell.angle_beta   90.00
_cell.angle_gamma   90.00
#
_symmetry.space_group_name_H-M   'P 1'
#
loop_
_entity.id
_entity.type
_entity.pdbx_description
1 polymer ?
#
loop_
_entity_poly.entity_id
_entity_poly.type
_entity_poly.pdbx_seq_one_letter_code
_entity_poly.pdbx_strand_id
1 'polypeptide(L)'
;MSVFAIIMSAFLVIAGAPSSFADPSPDPDLAQSVAAHEEWSNEASEISVGHVDLGPRLIDGQWRAGLRHDAESGAVWRDPNQTVLRVNDAAIMTAPDSADYPFLADVAGKPVYVVPQTQNPSVVWLGWNTQDPAVTATIDRGLTMRVGPVSGPGRAWLFLQSGTFGKPLLLADSGAAPGDVWIDSGTHVHANWAFSAPGTYTATVTFLGTTTAGEAVSASTTLRFAVGDAASASEALAMAAPAAASADGASASSSASSSGAAAAGSGAADAAGSSSASGAASGG
;
A
#
# COMPACT_ATOMS: atom_id res chain seq x y z
N MET A 1 -68.58 17.94 37.82
CA MET A 1 -67.41 18.58 37.20
C MET A 1 -66.43 17.50 36.82
N SER A 2 -65.92 17.58 35.58
CA SER A 2 -64.69 17.05 34.94
C SER A 2 -63.90 15.92 35.64
N VAL A 3 -63.56 14.76 35.03
CA VAL A 3 -63.12 14.37 33.66
C VAL A 3 -61.62 14.64 33.38
N PHE A 4 -60.98 13.67 32.68
CA PHE A 4 -59.60 13.58 32.12
C PHE A 4 -58.45 13.10 33.05
N ALA A 5 -57.37 12.45 32.57
CA ALA A 5 -57.13 11.44 31.51
C ALA A 5 -55.61 11.25 31.27
N ILE A 6 -55.13 9.99 31.14
CA ILE A 6 -54.02 9.46 30.29
C ILE A 6 -52.61 10.12 30.49
N ILE A 7 -51.49 9.39 30.61
CA ILE A 7 -50.63 8.92 29.49
C ILE A 7 -49.54 7.94 30.01
N MET A 8 -49.20 6.98 29.14
CA MET A 8 -48.12 5.99 29.24
C MET A 8 -46.69 6.56 29.35
N SER A 9 -45.78 5.76 29.91
CA SER A 9 -44.44 5.56 29.33
C SER A 9 -43.84 4.24 29.78
N ALA A 10 -43.66 3.30 28.84
CA ALA A 10 -42.97 2.04 29.08
C ALA A 10 -41.47 2.24 28.84
N PHE A 11 -40.64 1.98 29.86
CA PHE A 11 -39.20 1.89 29.66
C PHE A 11 -38.82 0.49 29.18
N LEU A 12 -38.46 0.41 27.90
CA LEU A 12 -37.91 -0.80 27.29
C LEU A 12 -36.48 -0.99 27.80
N VAL A 13 -36.26 -1.97 28.69
CA VAL A 13 -34.91 -2.36 29.10
C VAL A 13 -34.26 -3.15 27.97
N ILE A 14 -33.47 -2.46 27.14
CA ILE A 14 -32.57 -3.13 26.20
C ILE A 14 -31.44 -3.73 27.03
N ALA A 15 -31.46 -5.06 27.17
CA ALA A 15 -30.35 -5.80 27.75
C ALA A 15 -29.15 -5.75 26.79
N GLY A 16 -28.26 -4.79 27.02
CA GLY A 16 -26.94 -4.77 26.37
C GLY A 16 -26.16 -6.00 26.79
N ALA A 17 -25.79 -6.85 25.83
CA ALA A 17 -24.89 -7.96 26.08
C ALA A 17 -23.51 -7.43 26.55
N PRO A 18 -22.83 -8.10 27.50
CA PRO A 18 -21.50 -7.68 27.90
C PRO A 18 -20.51 -7.88 26.75
N SER A 19 -20.04 -6.77 26.16
CA SER A 19 -18.92 -6.78 25.23
C SER A 19 -17.64 -7.13 25.97
N SER A 20 -17.37 -8.43 26.12
CA SER A 20 -16.10 -8.95 26.63
C SER A 20 -15.00 -8.83 25.58
N PHE A 21 -14.66 -7.59 25.20
CA PHE A 21 -13.32 -7.31 24.69
C PHE A 21 -12.39 -7.38 25.90
N ALA A 22 -11.57 -8.42 25.96
CA ALA A 22 -10.43 -8.43 26.84
C ALA A 22 -9.49 -7.33 26.34
N ASP A 23 -9.34 -6.27 27.14
CA ASP A 23 -8.43 -5.17 26.86
C ASP A 23 -6.99 -5.75 26.81
N PRO A 24 -6.32 -5.77 25.65
CA PRO A 24 -4.95 -6.25 25.60
C PRO A 24 -4.11 -5.23 26.34
N SER A 25 -3.47 -5.65 27.44
CA SER A 25 -2.46 -4.83 28.11
C SER A 25 -1.50 -4.28 27.05
N PRO A 26 -1.30 -2.96 26.94
CA PRO A 26 -0.49 -2.40 25.88
C PRO A 26 0.92 -2.99 25.98
N ASP A 27 1.37 -3.54 24.86
CA ASP A 27 2.73 -4.04 24.71
C ASP A 27 3.69 -2.84 24.91
N PRO A 28 4.59 -2.87 25.92
CA PRO A 28 5.47 -1.74 26.19
C PRO A 28 6.37 -1.40 25.01
N ASP A 29 6.69 -2.38 24.15
CA ASP A 29 7.51 -2.16 22.96
C ASP A 29 6.75 -1.40 21.85
N LEU A 30 5.40 -1.35 21.93
CA LEU A 30 4.55 -0.55 21.03
C LEU A 30 4.27 0.87 21.54
N ALA A 31 4.71 1.23 22.76
CA ALA A 31 4.44 2.51 23.36
C ALA A 31 5.40 3.60 22.84
N GLN A 32 4.95 4.39 21.87
CA GLN A 32 5.71 5.53 21.33
C GLN A 32 4.97 6.86 21.49
N SER A 33 5.69 7.96 21.24
CA SER A 33 5.11 9.31 21.11
C SER A 33 5.79 10.03 19.96
N VAL A 34 5.01 10.45 18.96
CA VAL A 34 5.51 11.16 17.77
C VAL A 34 5.48 12.67 18.04
N ALA A 35 6.64 13.31 18.06
CA ALA A 35 6.73 14.76 18.27
C ALA A 35 6.62 15.54 16.95
N ALA A 36 5.85 16.63 16.95
CA ALA A 36 5.60 17.43 15.75
C ALA A 36 6.88 17.97 15.07
N HIS A 37 7.94 18.18 15.84
CA HIS A 37 9.21 18.75 15.39
C HIS A 37 10.33 17.71 15.17
N GLU A 38 10.00 16.42 15.09
CA GLU A 38 10.96 15.39 14.65
C GLU A 38 11.52 15.75 13.25
N GLU A 39 12.84 15.61 13.10
CA GLU A 39 13.57 16.00 11.88
C GLU A 39 13.10 15.19 10.67
N TRP A 40 13.11 15.80 9.48
CA TRP A 40 13.07 15.09 8.20
C TRP A 40 14.44 15.14 7.52
N SER A 41 15.11 13.98 7.45
CA SER A 41 16.38 13.80 6.76
C SER A 41 16.18 13.25 5.34
N ASN A 42 16.94 13.82 4.41
CA ASN A 42 17.08 13.31 3.03
C ASN A 42 18.48 12.72 2.81
N GLU A 43 19.20 12.37 3.89
CA GLU A 43 20.52 11.75 3.78
C GLU A 43 20.39 10.26 3.42
N ALA A 44 21.28 9.81 2.53
CA ALA A 44 21.35 8.40 2.15
C ALA A 44 21.69 7.54 3.38
N SER A 45 20.86 6.53 3.67
CA SER A 45 21.02 5.69 4.86
C SER A 45 20.57 4.24 4.66
N GLU A 46 21.13 3.35 5.48
CA GLU A 46 20.75 1.94 5.58
C GLU A 46 20.33 1.66 7.03
N ILE A 47 19.19 1.01 7.23
CA ILE A 47 18.68 0.63 8.55
C ILE A 47 18.62 -0.90 8.63
N SER A 48 19.43 -1.50 9.49
CA SER A 48 19.58 -2.96 9.64
C SER A 48 19.03 -3.53 10.93
N VAL A 49 18.79 -2.68 11.93
CA VAL A 49 18.21 -3.00 13.24
C VAL A 49 17.37 -1.84 13.74
N GLY A 50 16.46 -2.10 14.68
CA GLY A 50 15.72 -1.06 15.41
C GLY A 50 14.29 -0.81 14.88
N HIS A 51 13.55 -0.01 15.63
CA HIS A 51 12.16 0.36 15.33
C HIS A 51 12.10 1.35 14.17
N VAL A 52 11.26 1.02 13.18
CA VAL A 52 10.97 1.85 12.02
C VAL A 52 9.49 1.76 11.69
N ASP A 53 8.82 2.91 11.55
CA ASP A 53 7.44 2.96 11.05
C ASP A 53 7.34 3.75 9.75
N LEU A 54 6.68 3.16 8.76
CA LEU A 54 6.21 3.90 7.59
C LEU A 54 4.96 4.72 7.97
N GLY A 55 4.98 6.02 7.75
CA GLY A 55 3.82 6.88 8.03
C GLY A 55 3.72 8.08 7.11
N PRO A 56 2.52 8.65 6.93
CA PRO A 56 2.38 9.96 6.30
C PRO A 56 2.86 11.07 7.24
N ARG A 57 3.29 12.19 6.67
CA ARG A 57 3.48 13.49 7.34
C ARG A 57 2.96 14.62 6.46
N LEU A 58 2.63 15.74 7.10
CA LEU A 58 2.34 17.01 6.44
C LEU A 58 3.54 17.96 6.61
N ILE A 59 4.35 18.13 5.57
CA ILE A 59 5.57 18.96 5.59
C ILE A 59 5.39 20.10 4.59
N ASP A 60 5.50 21.34 5.06
CA ASP A 60 5.28 22.56 4.25
C ASP A 60 3.92 22.57 3.51
N GLY A 61 2.89 22.01 4.16
CA GLY A 61 1.55 21.84 3.56
C GLY A 61 1.48 20.77 2.46
N GLN A 62 2.49 19.92 2.31
CA GLN A 62 2.53 18.81 1.35
C GLN A 62 2.53 17.46 2.06
N TRP A 63 1.69 16.54 1.60
CA TRP A 63 1.62 15.17 2.09
C TRP A 63 2.81 14.36 1.57
N ARG A 64 3.56 13.74 2.48
CA ARG A 64 4.71 12.86 2.18
C ARG A 64 4.59 11.57 2.98
N ALA A 65 5.17 10.48 2.49
CA ALA A 65 5.28 9.23 3.24
C ALA A 65 6.76 8.98 3.57
N GLY A 66 7.07 8.79 4.85
CA GLY A 66 8.42 8.67 5.38
C GLY A 66 8.59 7.52 6.36
N LEU A 67 9.84 7.17 6.63
CA LEU A 67 10.22 6.18 7.64
C LEU A 67 10.62 6.90 8.93
N ARG A 68 9.77 6.87 9.96
CA ARG A 68 10.14 7.29 11.32
C ARG A 68 11.05 6.22 11.90
N HIS A 69 12.31 6.55 12.18
CA HIS A 69 13.31 5.64 12.71
C HIS A 69 13.79 6.15 14.07
N ASP A 70 13.65 5.33 15.10
CA ASP A 70 14.17 5.60 16.45
C ASP A 70 15.70 5.39 16.49
N ALA A 71 16.44 6.33 15.92
CA ALA A 71 17.90 6.32 15.87
C ALA A 71 18.53 6.65 17.25
N GLU A 72 19.83 6.35 17.42
CA GLU A 72 20.56 6.54 18.69
C GLU A 72 20.51 7.98 19.23
N SER A 73 20.44 8.99 18.35
CA SER A 73 20.33 10.41 18.69
C SER A 73 18.90 10.89 18.94
N GLY A 74 17.91 10.01 18.86
CA GLY A 74 16.48 10.32 18.87
C GLY A 74 15.80 10.05 17.52
N ALA A 75 14.46 10.09 17.54
CA ALA A 75 13.64 9.79 16.38
C ALA A 75 13.85 10.78 15.22
N VAL A 76 14.02 10.23 14.02
CA VAL A 76 14.20 10.96 12.76
C VAL A 76 13.35 10.35 11.66
N TRP A 77 12.67 11.18 10.89
CA TRP A 77 11.99 10.76 9.67
C TRP A 77 12.96 10.78 8.50
N ARG A 78 12.97 9.71 7.71
CA ARG A 78 13.87 9.55 6.57
C ARG A 78 13.06 9.40 5.29
N ASP A 79 13.51 10.04 4.21
CA ASP A 79 12.94 9.82 2.87
C ASP A 79 13.18 8.34 2.47
N PRO A 80 12.14 7.55 2.18
CA PRO A 80 12.29 6.16 1.74
C PRO A 80 12.98 6.03 0.39
N ASN A 81 13.08 7.13 -0.38
CA ASN A 81 13.88 7.18 -1.61
C ASN A 81 15.37 7.38 -1.38
N GLN A 82 15.77 7.73 -0.16
CA GLN A 82 17.16 7.80 0.28
C GLN A 82 17.50 6.72 1.33
N THR A 83 16.56 5.82 1.65
CA THR A 83 16.71 4.85 2.75
C THR A 83 16.56 3.41 2.26
N VAL A 84 17.49 2.55 2.66
CA VAL A 84 17.42 1.10 2.43
C VAL A 84 17.14 0.39 3.74
N LEU A 85 16.14 -0.50 3.74
CA LEU A 85 15.82 -1.37 4.85
C LEU A 85 16.55 -2.71 4.64
N ARG A 86 17.52 -3.01 5.51
CA ARG A 86 18.30 -4.24 5.47
C ARG A 86 17.57 -5.34 6.22
N VAL A 87 17.17 -6.38 5.48
CA VAL A 87 16.62 -7.61 6.04
C VAL A 87 17.76 -8.63 6.10
N ASN A 88 18.61 -8.50 7.13
CA ASN A 88 19.86 -9.25 7.29
C ASN A 88 19.64 -10.77 7.48
N ASP A 89 20.71 -11.58 7.47
CA ASP A 89 20.61 -13.05 7.59
C ASP A 89 20.05 -13.54 8.94
N ALA A 90 20.06 -12.72 10.01
CA ALA A 90 19.39 -13.03 11.27
C ALA A 90 17.84 -12.93 11.19
N ALA A 91 17.31 -12.44 10.06
CA ALA A 91 15.90 -12.46 9.70
C ALA A 91 15.44 -13.79 9.06
N ILE A 92 16.35 -14.76 8.82
CA ILE A 92 15.99 -16.03 8.18
C ILE A 92 15.14 -16.88 9.12
N MET A 93 13.94 -17.24 8.66
CA MET A 93 13.01 -18.15 9.32
C MET A 93 12.62 -19.27 8.35
N THR A 94 12.20 -20.44 8.88
CA THR A 94 11.56 -21.47 8.06
C THR A 94 10.10 -21.11 7.84
N ALA A 95 9.66 -21.06 6.57
CA ALA A 95 8.26 -20.80 6.25
C ALA A 95 7.35 -21.92 6.82
N PRO A 96 6.26 -21.58 7.53
CA PRO A 96 5.37 -22.57 8.13
C PRO A 96 4.79 -23.56 7.10
N ASP A 97 4.96 -24.85 7.36
CA ASP A 97 4.23 -25.91 6.65
C ASP A 97 2.89 -26.15 7.36
N SER A 98 1.92 -25.27 7.08
CA SER A 98 0.59 -25.30 7.67
C SER A 98 -0.47 -24.78 6.70
N ALA A 99 -1.65 -25.40 6.73
CA ALA A 99 -2.82 -24.99 5.97
C ALA A 99 -3.36 -23.58 6.36
N ASP A 100 -2.89 -23.01 7.46
CA ASP A 100 -3.18 -21.62 7.84
C ASP A 100 -2.40 -20.59 7.02
N TYR A 101 -1.32 -20.99 6.33
CA TYR A 101 -0.47 -20.11 5.51
C TYR A 101 -0.51 -20.50 4.02
N PRO A 102 -1.69 -20.57 3.37
CA PRO A 102 -1.81 -21.05 1.99
C PRO A 102 -1.05 -20.18 0.97
N PHE A 103 -0.79 -18.91 1.30
CA PHE A 103 -0.01 -17.98 0.47
C PHE A 103 1.50 -18.29 0.43
N LEU A 104 2.01 -19.06 1.39
CA LEU A 104 3.39 -19.54 1.49
C LEU A 104 3.57 -20.99 0.99
N ALA A 105 2.55 -21.62 0.42
CA ALA A 105 2.59 -23.05 0.07
C ALA A 105 3.68 -23.42 -0.96
N ASP A 106 4.13 -22.46 -1.77
CA ASP A 106 5.27 -22.60 -2.70
C ASP A 106 6.63 -22.58 -1.99
N VAL A 107 6.70 -22.04 -0.77
CA VAL A 107 7.91 -21.94 0.05
C VAL A 107 7.84 -22.71 1.38
N ALA A 108 6.76 -23.43 1.67
CA ALA A 108 6.59 -24.23 2.88
C ALA A 108 7.84 -25.10 3.19
N GLY A 109 8.33 -25.01 4.44
CA GLY A 109 9.53 -25.72 4.90
C GLY A 109 10.87 -25.17 4.37
N LYS A 110 10.88 -24.12 3.54
CA LYS A 110 12.10 -23.47 3.02
C LYS A 110 12.48 -22.24 3.85
N PRO A 111 13.75 -21.78 3.81
CA PRO A 111 14.12 -20.49 4.39
C PRO A 111 13.44 -19.33 3.64
N VAL A 112 12.96 -18.36 4.41
CA VAL A 112 12.43 -17.06 3.99
C VAL A 112 13.02 -15.97 4.89
N TYR A 113 13.15 -14.75 4.40
CA TYR A 113 13.64 -13.61 5.18
C TYR A 113 12.44 -12.83 5.71
N VAL A 114 12.35 -12.64 7.02
CA VAL A 114 11.17 -12.07 7.68
C VAL A 114 11.56 -10.90 8.57
N VAL A 115 11.06 -9.70 8.25
CA VAL A 115 10.92 -8.64 9.24
C VAL A 115 9.70 -9.00 10.10
N PRO A 116 9.87 -9.31 11.40
CA PRO A 116 8.81 -9.89 12.21
C PRO A 116 7.84 -8.83 12.77
N GLN A 117 6.59 -9.21 12.98
CA GLN A 117 5.60 -8.38 13.69
C GLN A 117 6.00 -8.10 15.14
N THR A 118 6.56 -9.08 15.84
CA THR A 118 7.08 -8.93 17.21
C THR A 118 8.56 -8.56 17.15
N GLN A 119 9.00 -7.61 17.98
CA GLN A 119 10.37 -7.10 17.93
C GLN A 119 11.40 -8.22 18.08
N ASN A 120 12.39 -8.24 17.18
CA ASN A 120 13.63 -8.99 17.33
C ASN A 120 14.79 -7.97 17.24
N PRO A 121 15.61 -7.80 18.29
CA PRO A 121 16.63 -6.76 18.35
C PRO A 121 17.78 -6.97 17.35
N SER A 122 17.84 -8.12 16.67
CA SER A 122 18.87 -8.44 15.67
C SER A 122 18.51 -8.01 14.25
N VAL A 123 17.31 -7.47 14.02
CA VAL A 123 16.77 -7.11 12.69
C VAL A 123 16.04 -5.78 12.73
N VAL A 124 15.82 -5.17 11.57
CA VAL A 124 14.91 -4.02 11.44
C VAL A 124 13.49 -4.47 11.80
N TRP A 125 12.76 -3.64 12.53
CA TRP A 125 11.38 -3.88 12.95
C TRP A 125 10.48 -2.86 12.26
N LEU A 126 9.76 -3.29 11.21
CA LEU A 126 9.05 -2.42 10.27
C LEU A 126 7.52 -2.46 10.47
N GLY A 127 6.97 -1.34 10.92
CA GLY A 127 5.55 -1.14 11.09
C GLY A 127 5.02 0.02 10.27
N TRP A 128 3.84 0.50 10.66
CA TRP A 128 3.26 1.75 10.19
C TRP A 128 2.68 2.56 11.34
N ASN A 129 2.73 3.89 11.19
CA ASN A 129 2.13 4.83 12.14
C ASN A 129 1.27 5.89 11.43
N THR A 130 0.22 6.34 12.11
CA THR A 130 -0.61 7.50 11.74
C THR A 130 -0.67 8.50 12.91
N GLN A 131 0.38 8.55 13.72
CA GLN A 131 0.44 9.27 15.00
C GLN A 131 1.08 10.67 14.91
N ASP A 132 1.59 11.07 13.75
CA ASP A 132 2.09 12.44 13.55
C ASP A 132 1.02 13.50 13.92
N PRO A 133 1.34 14.51 14.75
CA PRO A 133 0.36 15.49 15.21
C PRO A 133 -0.33 16.30 14.11
N ALA A 134 0.34 16.57 12.99
CA ALA A 134 -0.28 17.28 11.87
C ALA A 134 -1.21 16.35 11.08
N VAL A 135 -0.88 15.06 10.95
CA VAL A 135 -1.74 14.05 10.34
C VAL A 135 -3.02 13.85 11.16
N THR A 136 -2.88 13.58 12.45
CA THR A 136 -4.01 13.33 13.36
C THR A 136 -4.96 14.54 13.49
N ALA A 137 -4.45 15.77 13.37
CA ALA A 137 -5.27 16.98 13.36
C ALA A 137 -5.98 17.26 12.02
N THR A 138 -5.53 16.67 10.91
CA THR A 138 -6.00 17.01 9.55
C THR A 138 -6.88 15.93 8.92
N ILE A 139 -6.63 14.65 9.20
CA ILE A 139 -7.41 13.52 8.69
C ILE A 139 -8.71 13.33 9.49
N ASP A 140 -9.80 12.98 8.80
CA ASP A 140 -11.12 12.76 9.43
C ASP A 140 -11.15 11.50 10.33
N ARG A 141 -11.05 10.29 9.75
CA ARG A 141 -11.09 9.03 10.53
C ARG A 141 -9.81 8.19 10.49
N GLY A 142 -9.07 8.25 9.39
CA GLY A 142 -7.99 7.34 9.08
C GLY A 142 -7.61 7.37 7.60
N LEU A 143 -6.73 6.47 7.21
CA LEU A 143 -6.14 6.37 5.88
C LEU A 143 -6.21 4.91 5.38
N THR A 144 -6.30 4.74 4.07
CA THR A 144 -5.99 3.46 3.42
C THR A 144 -4.52 3.45 3.02
N MET A 145 -3.73 2.55 3.59
CA MET A 145 -2.41 2.20 3.06
C MET A 145 -2.58 1.15 1.96
N ARG A 146 -2.25 1.53 0.73
CA ARG A 146 -2.16 0.63 -0.41
C ARG A 146 -0.72 0.16 -0.58
N VAL A 147 -0.47 -1.13 -0.45
CA VAL A 147 0.78 -1.76 -0.87
C VAL A 147 0.65 -2.11 -2.35
N GLY A 148 1.37 -1.36 -3.18
CA GLY A 148 1.40 -1.48 -4.63
C GLY A 148 2.27 -2.63 -5.12
N PRO A 149 2.59 -2.66 -6.44
CA PRO A 149 3.45 -3.70 -6.99
C PRO A 149 4.83 -3.70 -6.33
N VAL A 150 5.42 -4.89 -6.24
CA VAL A 150 6.77 -5.13 -5.72
C VAL A 150 7.65 -5.64 -6.86
N SER A 151 8.87 -5.12 -6.97
CA SER A 151 9.91 -5.62 -7.86
C SER A 151 11.02 -6.29 -7.05
N GLY A 152 11.54 -7.42 -7.50
CA GLY A 152 12.63 -8.15 -6.85
C GLY A 152 12.80 -9.58 -7.39
N PRO A 153 13.79 -10.34 -6.89
CA PRO A 153 14.14 -11.68 -7.37
C PRO A 153 13.18 -12.81 -6.93
N GLY A 154 12.22 -12.52 -6.07
CA GLY A 154 11.27 -13.49 -5.52
C GLY A 154 9.95 -12.86 -5.11
N ARG A 155 9.10 -13.62 -4.41
CA ARG A 155 7.85 -13.12 -3.85
C ARG A 155 8.08 -12.35 -2.55
N ALA A 156 7.18 -11.43 -2.26
CA ALA A 156 7.10 -10.71 -0.99
C ALA A 156 5.65 -10.70 -0.47
N TRP A 157 5.48 -10.77 0.84
CA TRP A 157 4.17 -10.78 1.51
C TRP A 157 4.16 -9.83 2.70
N LEU A 158 3.02 -9.19 2.93
CA LEU A 158 2.70 -8.47 4.16
C LEU A 158 1.53 -9.15 4.85
N PHE A 159 1.69 -9.52 6.13
CA PHE A 159 0.60 -10.15 6.89
C PHE A 159 0.68 -9.87 8.40
N LEU A 160 -0.49 -9.82 9.03
CA LEU A 160 -0.64 -9.76 10.49
C LEU A 160 -0.95 -11.13 11.07
N GLN A 161 -0.61 -11.36 12.32
CA GLN A 161 -0.98 -12.55 13.07
C GLN A 161 -1.46 -12.17 14.47
N SER A 162 -2.73 -12.44 14.77
CA SER A 162 -3.36 -12.07 16.04
C SER A 162 -2.98 -13.05 17.15
N GLY A 163 -1.90 -12.75 17.86
CA GLY A 163 -1.33 -13.61 18.91
C GLY A 163 -0.72 -14.90 18.37
N THR A 164 -0.19 -15.73 19.25
CA THR A 164 0.62 -16.91 18.87
C THR A 164 -0.15 -17.95 18.05
N PHE A 165 -1.47 -18.05 18.21
CA PHE A 165 -2.31 -19.09 17.60
C PHE A 165 -3.38 -18.55 16.64
N GLY A 166 -3.39 -17.24 16.36
CA GLY A 166 -4.29 -16.66 15.37
C GLY A 166 -3.92 -17.10 13.95
N LYS A 167 -4.92 -17.31 13.10
CA LYS A 167 -4.70 -17.45 11.64
C LYS A 167 -4.08 -16.15 11.11
N PRO A 168 -3.11 -16.21 10.18
CA PRO A 168 -2.54 -15.02 9.58
C PRO A 168 -3.59 -14.30 8.71
N LEU A 169 -3.60 -12.97 8.78
CA LEU A 169 -4.34 -12.10 7.90
C LEU A 169 -3.39 -11.56 6.84
N LEU A 170 -3.47 -12.11 5.62
CA LEU A 170 -2.73 -11.61 4.46
C LEU A 170 -3.25 -10.21 4.09
N LEU A 171 -2.34 -9.23 4.03
CA LEU A 171 -2.62 -7.84 3.68
C LEU A 171 -2.15 -7.50 2.26
N ALA A 172 -0.99 -8.02 1.85
CA ALA A 172 -0.47 -7.85 0.50
C ALA A 172 0.37 -9.06 0.05
N ASP A 173 0.37 -9.32 -1.25
CA ASP A 173 1.10 -10.41 -1.91
C ASP A 173 1.63 -9.88 -3.24
N SER A 174 2.94 -9.93 -3.45
CA SER A 174 3.57 -9.42 -4.68
C SER A 174 3.16 -10.15 -5.95
N GLY A 175 2.57 -11.35 -5.83
CA GLY A 175 2.02 -12.12 -6.94
C GLY A 175 0.56 -11.79 -7.27
N ALA A 176 -0.07 -10.87 -6.52
CA ALA A 176 -1.48 -10.51 -6.64
C ALA A 176 -1.67 -9.02 -7.03
N ALA A 177 -2.93 -8.58 -7.10
CA ALA A 177 -3.25 -7.16 -7.20
C ALA A 177 -2.87 -6.42 -5.90
N PRO A 178 -2.62 -5.09 -5.94
CA PRO A 178 -2.33 -4.28 -4.76
C PRO A 178 -3.31 -4.49 -3.61
N GLY A 179 -2.77 -4.61 -2.39
CA GLY A 179 -3.54 -4.79 -1.17
C GLY A 179 -3.85 -3.46 -0.48
N ASP A 180 -5.10 -3.28 -0.04
CA ASP A 180 -5.56 -2.11 0.72
C ASP A 180 -5.73 -2.45 2.20
N VAL A 181 -5.11 -1.66 3.07
CA VAL A 181 -5.20 -1.78 4.54
C VAL A 181 -5.80 -0.50 5.10
N TRP A 182 -6.97 -0.57 5.73
CA TRP A 182 -7.51 0.57 6.48
C TRP A 182 -6.75 0.72 7.80
N ILE A 183 -6.35 1.95 8.12
CA ILE A 183 -5.63 2.34 9.33
C ILE A 183 -6.34 3.54 9.95
N ASP A 184 -6.89 3.38 11.15
CA ASP A 184 -7.50 4.50 11.87
C ASP A 184 -6.45 5.55 12.29
N SER A 185 -6.89 6.80 12.45
CA SER A 185 -6.02 7.91 12.88
C SER A 185 -5.44 7.65 14.28
N GLY A 186 -4.16 7.97 14.50
CA GLY A 186 -3.48 7.75 15.78
C GLY A 186 -3.03 6.30 16.05
N THR A 187 -3.00 5.44 15.04
CA THR A 187 -2.61 4.02 15.13
C THR A 187 -1.11 3.82 14.98
N HIS A 188 -0.56 2.82 15.69
CA HIS A 188 0.79 2.26 15.50
C HIS A 188 0.67 0.73 15.47
N VAL A 189 1.17 0.06 14.43
CA VAL A 189 1.11 -1.40 14.25
C VAL A 189 2.36 -1.90 13.53
N HIS A 190 2.94 -3.00 14.03
CA HIS A 190 3.96 -3.78 13.32
C HIS A 190 3.34 -4.98 12.60
N ALA A 191 4.00 -5.47 11.56
CA ALA A 191 3.52 -6.58 10.74
C ALA A 191 4.67 -7.43 10.20
N ASN A 192 4.36 -8.63 9.71
CA ASN A 192 5.35 -9.51 9.12
C ASN A 192 5.56 -9.14 7.64
N TRP A 193 6.76 -8.72 7.27
CA TRP A 193 7.19 -8.60 5.87
C TRP A 193 8.09 -9.78 5.54
N ALA A 194 7.63 -10.69 4.69
CA ALA A 194 8.37 -11.90 4.30
C ALA A 194 8.83 -11.83 2.85
N PHE A 195 10.04 -12.34 2.56
CA PHE A 195 10.64 -12.40 1.23
C PHE A 195 11.12 -13.82 0.91
N SER A 196 10.82 -14.31 -0.30
CA SER A 196 11.11 -15.70 -0.71
C SER A 196 12.54 -15.95 -1.17
N ALA A 197 13.34 -14.90 -1.36
CA ALA A 197 14.70 -14.96 -1.90
C ALA A 197 15.54 -13.77 -1.40
N PRO A 198 16.88 -13.91 -1.33
CA PRO A 198 17.77 -12.78 -1.10
C PRO A 198 17.92 -11.93 -2.36
N GLY A 199 18.31 -10.67 -2.18
CA GLY A 199 18.56 -9.68 -3.22
C GLY A 199 17.88 -8.35 -2.96
N THR A 200 17.79 -7.50 -3.97
CA THR A 200 17.25 -6.13 -3.84
C THR A 200 15.78 -6.09 -4.26
N TYR A 201 14.96 -5.42 -3.45
CA TYR A 201 13.53 -5.27 -3.69
C TYR A 201 13.08 -3.80 -3.61
N THR A 202 12.07 -3.43 -4.40
CA THR A 202 11.35 -2.17 -4.24
C THR A 202 9.85 -2.40 -4.16
N ALA A 203 9.15 -1.66 -3.31
CA ALA A 203 7.70 -1.73 -3.13
C ALA A 203 7.11 -0.32 -3.11
N THR A 204 6.15 -0.03 -4.00
CA THR A 204 5.40 1.24 -3.95
C THR A 204 4.39 1.16 -2.82
N VAL A 205 4.36 2.15 -1.93
CA VAL A 205 3.32 2.26 -0.88
C VAL A 205 2.68 3.64 -0.96
N THR A 206 1.34 3.68 -0.89
CA THR A 206 0.56 4.92 -0.98
C THR A 206 -0.45 5.00 0.14
N PHE A 207 -0.39 6.04 0.96
CA PHE A 207 -1.47 6.41 1.87
C PHE A 207 -2.49 7.27 1.13
N LEU A 208 -3.77 6.92 1.26
CA LEU A 208 -4.91 7.61 0.68
C LEU A 208 -5.87 7.99 1.81
N GLY A 209 -6.41 9.20 1.80
CA GLY A 209 -7.33 9.64 2.85
C GLY A 209 -8.18 10.84 2.48
N THR A 210 -8.95 11.31 3.46
CA THR A 210 -9.79 12.51 3.35
C THR A 210 -9.56 13.39 4.58
N THR A 211 -9.39 14.69 4.36
CA THR A 211 -9.24 15.66 5.45
C THR A 211 -10.57 15.94 6.14
N THR A 212 -10.53 16.55 7.33
CA THR A 212 -11.73 17.05 8.02
C THR A 212 -12.48 18.13 7.23
N ALA A 213 -11.84 18.76 6.23
CA ALA A 213 -12.46 19.67 5.27
C ALA A 213 -13.11 18.97 4.06
N GLY A 214 -13.01 17.64 3.94
CA GLY A 214 -13.55 16.85 2.84
C GLY A 214 -12.63 16.74 1.61
N GLU A 215 -11.37 17.16 1.70
CA GLU A 215 -10.41 17.10 0.59
C GLU A 215 -9.74 15.73 0.50
N ALA A 216 -9.64 15.17 -0.70
CA ALA A 216 -8.91 13.93 -0.93
C ALA A 216 -7.39 14.18 -0.91
N VAL A 217 -6.65 13.35 -0.16
CA VAL A 217 -5.20 13.46 0.02
C VAL A 217 -4.49 12.15 -0.29
N SER A 218 -3.24 12.26 -0.73
CA SER A 218 -2.40 11.11 -1.11
C SER A 218 -0.94 11.39 -0.76
N ALA A 219 -0.26 10.38 -0.22
CA ALA A 219 1.19 10.35 -0.02
C ALA A 219 1.74 9.03 -0.55
N SER A 220 2.53 9.06 -1.62
CA SER A 220 3.14 7.86 -2.22
C SER A 220 4.65 7.88 -2.06
N THR A 221 5.25 6.71 -1.88
CA THR A 221 6.70 6.52 -1.78
C THR A 221 7.11 5.13 -2.24
N THR A 222 8.40 4.86 -2.30
CA THR A 222 8.96 3.55 -2.62
C THR A 222 9.85 3.08 -1.48
N LEU A 223 9.44 2.00 -0.80
CA LEU A 223 10.30 1.26 0.10
C LEU A 223 11.37 0.53 -0.71
N ARG A 224 12.60 0.49 -0.18
CA ARG A 224 13.74 -0.22 -0.75
C ARG A 224 14.27 -1.21 0.28
N PHE A 225 14.45 -2.45 -0.12
CA PHE A 225 15.00 -3.49 0.74
C PHE A 225 16.26 -4.11 0.12
N ALA A 226 17.23 -4.39 0.97
CA ALA A 226 18.35 -5.27 0.66
C ALA A 226 18.20 -6.52 1.55
N VAL A 227 17.83 -7.65 0.95
CA VAL A 227 17.42 -8.88 1.62
C VAL A 227 18.56 -9.90 1.59
N GLY A 228 18.95 -10.37 2.78
CA GLY A 228 20.16 -11.14 3.02
C GLY A 228 21.43 -10.27 3.04
N ASP A 229 22.45 -10.70 3.77
CA ASP A 229 23.69 -9.94 4.01
C ASP A 229 24.48 -9.68 2.72
N ALA A 230 24.34 -10.56 1.73
CA ALA A 230 25.00 -10.44 0.42
C ALA A 230 24.35 -9.42 -0.54
N ALA A 231 23.15 -8.91 -0.26
CA ALA A 231 22.47 -7.96 -1.15
C ALA A 231 23.08 -6.55 -1.05
N SER A 232 23.28 -5.88 -2.18
CA SER A 232 23.86 -4.53 -2.18
C SER A 232 22.83 -3.46 -1.83
N ALA A 233 23.11 -2.66 -0.80
CA ALA A 233 22.29 -1.49 -0.47
C ALA A 233 22.37 -0.40 -1.55
N SER A 234 23.53 -0.20 -2.20
CA SER A 234 23.65 0.80 -3.26
C SER A 234 22.88 0.41 -4.52
N GLU A 235 22.76 -0.89 -4.82
CA GLU A 235 21.89 -1.38 -5.90
C GLU A 235 20.41 -1.20 -5.53
N ALA A 236 20.01 -1.55 -4.30
CA ALA A 236 18.64 -1.31 -3.82
C ALA A 236 18.26 0.17 -3.84
N LEU A 237 19.20 1.06 -3.51
CA LEU A 237 19.00 2.51 -3.59
C LEU A 237 18.80 2.99 -5.03
N ALA A 238 19.59 2.47 -5.97
CA ALA A 238 19.51 2.78 -7.39
C ALA A 238 18.31 2.17 -8.13
N MET A 239 17.57 1.23 -7.51
CA MET A 239 16.37 0.66 -8.11
C MET A 239 15.27 1.72 -8.31
N ALA A 240 14.63 1.65 -9.47
CA ALA A 240 13.44 2.42 -9.77
C ALA A 240 12.23 1.94 -8.94
N ALA A 241 11.26 2.84 -8.77
CA ALA A 241 9.94 2.48 -8.26
C ALA A 241 9.28 1.43 -9.18
N PRO A 242 8.61 0.41 -8.62
CA PRO A 242 7.79 -0.52 -9.40
C PRO A 242 6.75 0.24 -10.22
N ALA A 243 6.63 -0.08 -11.51
CA ALA A 243 5.67 0.56 -12.39
C ALA A 243 4.25 0.32 -11.89
N ALA A 244 3.52 1.40 -11.57
CA ALA A 244 2.11 1.31 -11.24
C ALA A 244 1.34 0.79 -12.47
N ALA A 245 0.52 -0.24 -12.28
CA ALA A 245 -0.40 -0.68 -13.32
C ALA A 245 -1.40 0.46 -13.60
N SER A 246 -1.45 0.94 -14.85
CA SER A 246 -2.32 2.05 -15.23
C SER A 246 -3.79 1.70 -14.97
N ALA A 247 -4.46 2.52 -14.15
CA ALA A 247 -5.89 2.36 -13.85
C ALA A 247 -6.82 2.95 -14.95
N ASP A 248 -6.29 3.24 -16.14
CA ASP A 248 -7.06 3.75 -17.28
C ASP A 248 -7.72 2.61 -18.06
N GLY A 249 -8.91 2.21 -17.58
CA GLY A 249 -9.69 1.12 -18.16
C GLY A 249 -11.20 1.39 -18.25
N ALA A 250 -11.65 2.66 -18.12
CA ALA A 250 -13.09 2.97 -18.13
C ALA A 250 -13.43 4.42 -18.52
N SER A 251 -13.25 4.81 -19.80
CA SER A 251 -14.15 5.74 -20.52
C SER A 251 -13.73 5.96 -21.98
N ALA A 252 -14.23 5.10 -22.87
CA ALA A 252 -14.36 5.41 -24.30
C ALA A 252 -15.64 4.77 -24.84
N SER A 253 -16.78 5.17 -24.29
CA SER A 253 -18.09 4.86 -24.89
C SER A 253 -18.14 5.51 -26.28
N SER A 254 -18.16 4.69 -27.32
CA SER A 254 -18.24 5.14 -28.72
C SER A 254 -19.64 5.68 -29.04
N SER A 255 -19.94 6.91 -28.61
CA SER A 255 -21.14 7.64 -29.05
C SER A 255 -20.93 8.17 -30.47
N ALA A 256 -21.18 7.30 -31.46
CA ALA A 256 -21.21 7.70 -32.85
C ALA A 256 -22.43 8.63 -33.10
N SER A 257 -22.19 9.94 -33.15
CA SER A 257 -23.21 10.94 -33.48
C SER A 257 -23.61 10.86 -34.95
N SER A 258 -24.63 10.06 -35.26
CA SER A 258 -25.26 10.06 -36.59
C SER A 258 -26.27 11.21 -36.70
N SER A 259 -25.83 12.37 -37.21
CA SER A 259 -26.69 13.49 -37.55
C SER A 259 -26.41 13.98 -38.97
N GLY A 260 -27.34 13.75 -39.90
CA GLY A 260 -27.21 14.18 -41.30
C GLY A 260 -28.15 13.43 -42.24
N ALA A 261 -29.42 13.85 -42.29
CA ALA A 261 -30.39 13.32 -43.25
C ALA A 261 -30.56 14.27 -44.46
N ALA A 262 -30.94 13.68 -45.60
CA ALA A 262 -31.58 14.30 -46.77
C ALA A 262 -30.74 15.23 -47.71
N ALA A 263 -30.17 14.60 -48.74
CA ALA A 263 -30.48 14.80 -50.17
C ALA A 263 -30.75 16.21 -50.76
N ALA A 264 -29.98 16.57 -51.80
CA ALA A 264 -30.47 16.90 -53.17
C ALA A 264 -29.29 17.21 -54.12
N GLY A 265 -29.39 16.89 -55.42
CA GLY A 265 -28.40 17.36 -56.41
C GLY A 265 -28.13 16.44 -57.61
N SER A 266 -29.14 16.15 -58.43
CA SER A 266 -28.96 15.47 -59.73
C SER A 266 -28.54 16.44 -60.84
N GLY A 267 -27.49 16.11 -61.61
CA GLY A 267 -27.09 16.79 -62.84
C GLY A 267 -26.32 15.82 -63.75
N ALA A 268 -26.58 15.82 -65.06
CA ALA A 268 -26.17 14.76 -66.00
C ALA A 268 -25.43 15.29 -67.24
N ALA A 269 -24.73 14.38 -67.95
CA ALA A 269 -24.07 14.54 -69.27
C ALA A 269 -22.89 15.55 -69.30
N ASP A 270 -21.85 15.52 -70.15
CA ASP A 270 -21.34 14.62 -71.23
C ASP A 270 -19.87 15.06 -71.55
N ALA A 271 -18.98 14.42 -72.33
CA ALA A 271 -18.88 13.12 -73.04
C ALA A 271 -17.41 12.89 -73.56
N ALA A 272 -17.20 11.78 -74.30
CA ALA A 272 -16.19 11.57 -75.36
C ALA A 272 -14.71 11.16 -75.04
N GLY A 273 -14.16 10.27 -75.90
CA GLY A 273 -12.71 10.01 -76.12
C GLY A 273 -12.10 8.82 -75.36
N SER A 274 -12.15 7.55 -75.79
CA SER A 274 -11.53 6.87 -76.97
C SER A 274 -10.06 6.43 -76.84
N SER A 275 -9.82 5.12 -77.04
CA SER A 275 -8.57 4.45 -77.54
C SER A 275 -7.25 4.59 -76.73
N SER A 276 -6.29 3.66 -76.67
CA SER A 276 -6.08 2.30 -77.24
C SER A 276 -4.89 1.64 -76.48
N ALA A 277 -4.96 0.40 -76.00
CA ALA A 277 -4.65 -0.89 -76.68
C ALA A 277 -3.16 -1.20 -76.99
N SER A 278 -2.55 -2.09 -76.19
CA SER A 278 -1.46 -3.08 -76.44
C SER A 278 -1.07 -3.67 -75.06
N GLY A 279 -0.87 -4.97 -74.78
CA GLY A 279 -0.53 -6.15 -75.59
C GLY A 279 0.98 -6.45 -75.49
N ALA A 280 1.51 -7.66 -75.26
CA ALA A 280 0.96 -8.97 -74.85
C ALA A 280 2.14 -9.94 -74.51
N ALA A 281 1.86 -11.06 -73.80
CA ALA A 281 2.72 -12.28 -73.64
C ALA A 281 4.11 -12.08 -72.95
N SER A 282 4.81 -13.08 -72.39
CA SER A 282 4.64 -14.53 -72.11
C SER A 282 5.40 -14.84 -70.80
N GLY A 283 5.22 -15.93 -70.05
CA GLY A 283 4.72 -17.27 -70.38
C GLY A 283 5.89 -18.26 -70.44
N GLY A 284 6.21 -18.87 -69.29
CA GLY A 284 7.31 -19.82 -69.09
C GLY A 284 7.39 -20.25 -67.62
#